data_AF-A0A0C9VW32-F1
#
_entry.id   AF-A0A0C9VW32-F1
#
_cell.length_a   1.000
_cell.length_b   1.000
_cell.length_c   1.000
_cell.angle_alpha   90.00
_cell.angle_beta   90.00
_cell.angle_gamma   90.00
#
_symmetry.space_group_name_H-M   'P 1'
#
loop_
_entity.id
_entity.type
_entity.pdbx_description
1 polymer ?
#
loop_
_entity_poly.entity_id
_entity_poly.type
_entity_poly.pdbx_seq_one_letter_code
_entity_poly.pdbx_strand_id
1 'polypeptide(L)'
;YMDDAFGYEMDPQLEFYSPYNKSYPKKQVALLRLWDNARKQEFGQSLVIIGFHVDPRCMSISIPQSACQELVDVIATFIDSSMDHRRPLKKLQQLLGWANWALNVFPLLRPALQSSYDKIAGKHIPDAKIYLNRSVIRDLEWLATHVRLNHGLHYFRDVKWD
;
A
#
# COMPACT_ATOMS: atom_id res chain seq x y z
N TYR A 1 -0.75 -21.72 -16.74
CA TYR A 1 0.68 -21.51 -16.98
C TYR A 1 1.13 -20.44 -15.98
N MET A 2 1.78 -20.84 -14.88
CA MET A 2 2.49 -19.89 -14.01
C MET A 2 3.85 -19.65 -14.65
N ASP A 3 4.25 -18.39 -14.74
CA ASP A 3 5.55 -18.01 -15.28
C ASP A 3 6.61 -18.13 -14.17
N ASP A 4 7.48 -19.12 -14.26
CA ASP A 4 8.59 -19.36 -13.32
C ASP A 4 9.70 -18.28 -13.42
N ALA A 5 9.53 -17.28 -14.30
CA ALA A 5 10.44 -16.14 -14.39
C ALA A 5 10.23 -15.12 -13.26
N PHE A 6 9.13 -15.17 -12.50
CA PHE A 6 8.92 -14.30 -11.34
C PHE A 6 9.56 -14.91 -10.09
N GLY A 7 10.71 -14.39 -9.66
CA GLY A 7 11.41 -14.88 -8.48
C GLY A 7 12.53 -13.96 -8.00
N TYR A 8 12.97 -14.19 -6.77
CA TYR A 8 14.12 -13.51 -6.18
C TYR A 8 15.41 -14.30 -6.46
N GLU A 9 16.46 -13.61 -6.87
CA GLU A 9 17.78 -14.18 -7.13
C GLU A 9 18.83 -13.31 -6.41
N MET A 10 19.66 -13.93 -5.55
CA MET A 10 20.61 -13.20 -4.68
C MET A 10 21.75 -12.53 -5.45
N ASP A 11 22.10 -13.02 -6.65
CA ASP A 11 23.12 -12.43 -7.52
C ASP A 11 22.81 -12.78 -8.99
N PRO A 12 21.86 -12.08 -9.63
CA PRO A 12 21.45 -12.44 -10.98
C PRO A 12 22.57 -12.17 -11.98
N GLN A 13 22.88 -13.18 -12.79
CA GLN A 13 23.71 -12.95 -13.98
C GLN A 13 22.93 -12.09 -14.98
N LEU A 14 23.50 -10.94 -15.32
CA LEU A 14 22.89 -10.00 -16.25
C LEU A 14 23.25 -10.35 -17.70
N GLU A 15 22.27 -10.24 -18.58
CA GLU A 15 22.39 -10.39 -20.03
C GLU A 15 21.89 -9.11 -20.72
N PHE A 16 22.64 -8.65 -21.70
CA PHE A 16 22.31 -7.43 -22.44
C PHE A 16 21.13 -7.68 -23.39
N TYR A 17 20.07 -6.89 -23.25
CA TYR A 17 18.88 -6.97 -24.10
C TYR A 17 18.86 -5.77 -25.06
N SER A 18 19.27 -6.04 -26.30
CA SER A 18 19.42 -5.03 -27.36
C SER A 18 18.17 -4.17 -27.59
N PRO A 19 16.93 -4.68 -27.59
CA PRO A 19 15.74 -3.86 -27.87
C PRO A 19 15.54 -2.68 -26.90
N TYR A 20 15.99 -2.80 -25.66
CA TYR A 20 15.91 -1.72 -24.66
C TYR A 20 17.28 -1.14 -24.29
N ASN A 21 18.36 -1.54 -24.96
CA ASN A 21 19.73 -1.10 -24.68
C ASN A 21 20.08 -1.16 -23.18
N LYS A 22 19.66 -2.24 -22.50
CA LYS A 22 19.79 -2.41 -21.05
C LYS A 22 20.05 -3.87 -20.70
N SER A 23 20.80 -4.09 -19.62
CA SER A 23 21.05 -5.44 -19.09
C SER A 23 19.97 -5.84 -18.09
N TYR A 24 19.50 -7.08 -18.17
CA TYR A 24 18.46 -7.65 -17.30
C TYR A 24 18.89 -9.05 -16.82
N PRO A 25 18.32 -9.59 -15.73
CA PRO A 25 18.52 -10.99 -15.35
C PRO A 25 18.19 -11.95 -16.49
N LYS A 26 18.96 -13.03 -16.65
CA LYS A 26 18.78 -14.02 -17.74
C LYS A 26 17.34 -14.53 -17.90
N LYS A 27 16.67 -14.86 -16.78
CA LYS A 27 15.27 -15.31 -16.80
C LYS A 27 14.34 -14.24 -17.39
N GLN A 28 14.57 -12.98 -17.03
CA GLN A 28 13.83 -11.86 -17.58
C GLN A 28 14.12 -11.65 -19.06
N VAL A 29 15.39 -11.77 -19.51
CA VAL A 29 15.72 -11.70 -20.94
C VAL A 29 15.03 -12.81 -21.73
N ALA A 30 14.99 -14.04 -21.20
CA ALA A 30 14.27 -15.15 -21.82
C ALA A 30 12.77 -14.83 -21.96
N LEU A 31 12.16 -14.22 -20.94
CA LEU A 31 10.76 -13.80 -20.99
C LEU A 31 10.54 -12.65 -21.98
N LEU A 32 11.40 -11.63 -21.99
CA LEU A 32 11.33 -10.51 -22.93
C LEU A 32 11.44 -10.95 -24.39
N ARG A 33 12.25 -11.99 -24.66
CA ARG A 33 12.34 -12.61 -26.00
C ARG A 33 11.04 -13.30 -26.43
N LEU A 34 10.25 -13.80 -25.48
CA LEU A 34 8.95 -14.43 -25.76
C LEU A 34 7.83 -13.39 -25.88
N TRP A 35 7.79 -12.42 -24.96
CA TRP A 35 6.83 -11.33 -24.92
C TRP A 35 7.52 -10.03 -24.53
N ASP A 36 7.76 -9.18 -25.52
CA ASP A 36 8.49 -7.93 -25.37
C ASP A 36 7.64 -6.83 -24.70
N ASN A 37 7.55 -6.87 -23.36
CA ASN A 37 6.84 -5.87 -22.57
C ASN A 37 7.59 -5.51 -21.28
N ALA A 38 8.74 -4.84 -21.41
CA ALA A 38 9.57 -4.47 -20.25
C ALA A 38 8.89 -3.51 -19.26
N ARG A 39 7.89 -2.74 -19.69
CA ARG A 39 7.14 -1.82 -18.80
C ARG A 39 6.41 -2.56 -17.67
N LYS A 40 6.17 -3.86 -17.81
CA LYS A 40 5.55 -4.69 -16.78
C LYS A 40 6.56 -5.56 -16.01
N GLN A 41 7.85 -5.47 -16.34
CA GLN A 41 8.89 -6.35 -15.82
C GLN A 41 10.02 -5.49 -15.22
N GLU A 42 9.77 -4.95 -14.03
CA GLU A 42 10.80 -4.24 -13.28
C GLU A 42 11.73 -5.23 -12.56
N PHE A 43 13.03 -4.91 -12.48
CA PHE A 43 14.00 -5.64 -11.67
C PHE A 43 14.90 -4.66 -10.94
N GLY A 44 15.33 -5.04 -9.74
CA GLY A 44 16.15 -4.21 -8.87
C GLY A 44 16.33 -4.85 -7.50
N GLN A 45 17.19 -4.24 -6.69
CA GLN A 45 17.41 -4.67 -5.30
C GLN A 45 16.19 -4.38 -4.40
N SER A 46 15.43 -3.35 -4.73
CA SER A 46 14.12 -3.04 -4.16
C SER A 46 13.20 -2.57 -5.28
N LEU A 47 11.90 -2.76 -5.10
CA LEU A 47 10.88 -2.44 -6.12
C LEU A 47 9.72 -1.68 -5.50
N VAL A 48 9.04 -0.87 -6.33
CA VAL A 48 7.78 -0.25 -5.94
C VAL A 48 6.62 -1.13 -6.44
N ILE A 49 5.98 -1.85 -5.53
CA ILE A 49 4.88 -2.76 -5.85
C ILE A 49 3.58 -2.17 -5.32
N ILE A 50 2.67 -1.78 -6.22
CA ILE A 50 1.36 -1.18 -5.87
C ILE A 50 1.52 0.04 -4.95
N GLY A 51 2.60 0.81 -5.16
CA GLY A 51 2.93 2.00 -4.37
C GLY A 51 3.68 1.74 -3.06
N PHE A 52 4.04 0.50 -2.74
CA PHE A 52 4.87 0.15 -1.58
C PHE A 52 6.32 -0.06 -1.99
N HIS A 53 7.26 0.43 -1.18
CA HIS A 53 8.66 0.09 -1.33
C HIS A 53 8.92 -1.27 -0.68
N VAL A 54 9.28 -2.25 -1.49
CA VAL A 54 9.60 -3.62 -1.07
C VAL A 54 11.10 -3.80 -1.16
N ASP A 55 11.75 -4.05 -0.02
CA ASP A 55 13.18 -4.37 0.06
C ASP A 55 13.36 -5.79 0.60
N PRO A 56 13.61 -6.77 -0.29
CA PRO A 56 13.86 -8.15 0.12
C PRO A 56 15.13 -8.33 0.95
N ARG A 57 16.15 -7.48 0.81
CA ARG A 57 17.39 -7.62 1.62
C ARG A 57 17.14 -7.29 3.07
N CYS A 58 16.33 -6.28 3.32
CA CYS A 58 15.89 -5.88 4.66
C CYS A 58 14.62 -6.63 5.10
N MET A 59 14.05 -7.48 4.24
CA MET A 59 12.74 -8.13 4.41
C MET A 59 11.67 -7.15 4.93
N SER A 60 11.60 -5.98 4.30
CA SER A 60 10.72 -4.88 4.72
C SER A 60 9.79 -4.45 3.58
N ILE A 61 8.60 -4.02 4.00
CA ILE A 61 7.64 -3.32 3.14
C ILE A 61 7.31 -2.02 3.84
N SER A 62 7.43 -0.91 3.12
CA SER A 62 7.15 0.43 3.63
C SER A 62 6.32 1.26 2.66
N ILE A 63 5.64 2.25 3.23
CA ILE A 63 4.98 3.32 2.48
C ILE A 63 5.93 4.52 2.44
N PRO A 64 6.07 5.22 1.30
CA PRO A 64 6.82 6.47 1.26
C PRO A 64 6.33 7.45 2.33
N GLN A 65 7.25 8.12 3.04
CA GLN A 65 6.89 9.02 4.14
C GLN A 65 5.92 10.12 3.71
N SER A 66 6.05 10.63 2.48
CA SER A 66 5.13 11.59 1.90
C SER A 66 3.70 11.06 1.82
N ALA A 67 3.51 9.81 1.40
CA ALA A 67 2.19 9.19 1.31
C ALA A 67 1.59 8.89 2.70
N CYS A 68 2.41 8.52 3.69
CA CYS A 68 1.96 8.43 5.09
C CYS A 68 1.47 9.78 5.59
N GLN A 69 2.24 10.85 5.36
CA GLN A 69 1.88 12.20 5.78
C GLN A 69 0.60 12.67 5.10
N GLU A 70 0.45 12.43 3.80
CA GLU A 70 -0.74 12.80 3.04
C GLU A 70 -2.00 12.10 3.56
N LEU A 71 -1.91 10.79 3.87
CA LEU A 71 -3.01 10.04 4.48
C LEU A 71 -3.38 10.62 5.86
N VAL A 72 -2.38 10.94 6.66
CA VAL A 72 -2.55 11.53 8.00
C VAL A 72 -3.24 12.89 7.91
N ASP A 73 -2.83 13.74 6.98
CA ASP A 73 -3.40 15.08 6.78
C ASP A 73 -4.84 15.00 6.27
N VAL A 74 -5.13 14.05 5.37
CA VAL A 74 -6.49 13.80 4.88
C VAL A 74 -7.39 13.25 5.99
N ILE A 75 -6.90 12.36 6.87
CA ILE A 75 -7.65 11.91 8.04
C ILE A 75 -7.95 13.09 8.96
N ALA A 76 -6.94 13.89 9.32
CA ALA A 76 -7.08 15.02 10.23
C ALA A 76 -8.11 16.04 9.70
N THR A 77 -8.01 16.39 8.42
CA THR A 77 -8.97 17.27 7.73
C THR A 77 -10.37 16.67 7.70
N PHE A 78 -10.47 15.35 7.47
CA PHE A 78 -11.77 14.68 7.40
C PHE A 78 -12.49 14.67 8.75
N ILE A 79 -11.78 14.41 9.86
CA ILE A 79 -12.37 14.32 11.20
C ILE A 79 -12.55 15.69 11.89
N ASP A 80 -11.91 16.75 11.39
CA ASP A 80 -12.06 18.11 11.93
C ASP A 80 -13.52 18.54 11.92
N SER A 81 -14.13 18.52 13.09
CA SER A 81 -15.56 18.80 13.26
C SER A 81 -15.82 20.21 13.79
N SER A 82 -14.83 21.11 13.74
CA SER A 82 -14.95 22.49 14.22
C SER A 82 -16.10 23.25 13.54
N MET A 83 -16.28 23.04 12.23
CA MET A 83 -17.30 23.75 11.41
C MET A 83 -18.53 22.89 11.06
N ASP A 84 -18.35 21.61 10.72
CA ASP A 84 -19.44 20.67 10.42
C ASP A 84 -19.02 19.25 10.85
N HIS A 85 -19.90 18.54 11.54
CA HIS A 85 -19.70 17.13 11.92
C HIS A 85 -20.14 16.16 10.81
N ARG A 86 -20.70 16.64 9.71
CA ARG A 86 -21.25 15.80 8.64
C ARG A 86 -20.29 15.73 7.45
N ARG A 87 -20.23 14.57 6.81
CA ARG A 87 -19.43 14.30 5.61
C ARG A 87 -20.23 13.55 4.56
N PRO A 88 -20.06 13.83 3.26
CA PRO A 88 -20.62 12.99 2.21
C PRO A 88 -20.15 11.54 2.37
N LEU A 89 -21.06 10.57 2.21
CA LEU A 89 -20.73 9.14 2.24
C LEU A 89 -19.55 8.80 1.31
N LYS A 90 -19.55 9.35 0.10
CA LYS A 90 -18.48 9.16 -0.89
C LYS A 90 -17.10 9.54 -0.35
N LYS A 91 -17.02 10.62 0.43
CA LYS A 91 -15.74 11.07 1.02
C LYS A 91 -15.24 10.10 2.08
N LEU A 92 -16.14 9.57 2.91
CA LEU A 92 -15.78 8.51 3.87
C LEU A 92 -15.31 7.23 3.14
N GLN A 93 -16.02 6.82 2.09
CA GLN A 93 -15.64 5.64 1.31
C GLN A 93 -14.27 5.81 0.61
N GLN A 94 -13.99 6.99 0.06
CA GLN A 94 -12.69 7.32 -0.53
C GLN A 94 -11.57 7.24 0.53
N LEU A 95 -11.79 7.81 1.71
CA LEU A 95 -10.86 7.72 2.83
C LEU A 95 -10.62 6.26 3.24
N LEU A 96 -11.68 5.45 3.37
CA LEU A 96 -11.57 4.04 3.75
C LEU A 96 -10.82 3.22 2.70
N GLY A 97 -11.00 3.49 1.41
CA GLY A 97 -10.23 2.84 0.35
C GLY A 97 -8.72 3.10 0.50
N TRP A 98 -8.34 4.34 0.78
CA TRP A 98 -6.94 4.71 0.93
C TRP A 98 -6.33 4.21 2.25
N ALA A 99 -7.09 4.29 3.35
CA ALA A 99 -6.69 3.67 4.61
C ALA A 99 -6.48 2.15 4.45
N ASN A 100 -7.40 1.47 3.76
CA ASN A 100 -7.29 0.04 3.50
C ASN A 100 -6.06 -0.31 2.62
N TRP A 101 -5.68 0.56 1.69
CA TRP A 101 -4.39 0.43 1.00
C TRP A 101 -3.23 0.47 2.00
N ALA A 102 -3.18 1.46 2.91
CA ALA A 102 -2.11 1.55 3.90
C ALA A 102 -2.06 0.37 4.89
N LEU A 103 -3.21 -0.24 5.19
CA LEU A 103 -3.30 -1.43 6.06
C LEU A 103 -2.62 -2.69 5.49
N ASN A 104 -2.25 -2.70 4.21
CA ASN A 104 -1.36 -3.75 3.67
C ASN A 104 0.04 -3.67 4.29
N VAL A 105 0.48 -2.47 4.68
CA VAL A 105 1.74 -2.26 5.39
C VAL A 105 1.52 -2.29 6.90
N PHE A 106 0.36 -1.85 7.41
CA PHE A 106 0.05 -1.80 8.83
C PHE A 106 -1.12 -2.72 9.24
N PRO A 107 -1.00 -4.06 9.14
CA PRO A 107 -2.11 -4.98 9.36
C PRO A 107 -2.71 -4.91 10.77
N LEU A 108 -1.91 -4.55 11.77
CA LEU A 108 -2.37 -4.41 13.16
C LEU A 108 -3.30 -3.21 13.38
N LEU A 109 -3.37 -2.28 12.42
CA LEU A 109 -4.24 -1.11 12.50
C LEU A 109 -5.64 -1.36 11.90
N ARG A 110 -5.91 -2.56 11.36
CA ARG A 110 -7.21 -2.94 10.77
C ARG A 110 -8.42 -2.63 11.65
N PRO A 111 -8.40 -2.87 12.97
CA PRO A 111 -9.55 -2.57 13.83
C PRO A 111 -10.01 -1.11 13.79
N ALA A 112 -9.11 -0.17 13.41
CA ALA A 112 -9.44 1.26 13.34
C ALA A 112 -10.54 1.60 12.32
N LEU A 113 -10.77 0.73 11.32
CA LEU A 113 -11.77 0.99 10.29
C LEU A 113 -13.16 0.45 10.66
N GLN A 114 -13.27 -0.36 11.71
CA GLN A 114 -14.51 -1.07 12.04
C GLN A 114 -15.67 -0.12 12.27
N SER A 115 -15.48 0.90 13.12
CA SER A 115 -16.53 1.88 13.42
C SER A 115 -16.97 2.66 12.18
N SER A 116 -16.08 2.87 11.22
CA SER A 116 -16.38 3.54 9.95
C SER A 116 -17.19 2.64 9.01
N TYR A 117 -16.84 1.36 8.89
CA TYR A 117 -17.62 0.39 8.12
C TYR A 117 -19.02 0.18 8.70
N ASP A 118 -19.13 0.00 10.02
CA ASP A 118 -20.42 -0.08 10.71
C ASP A 118 -21.26 1.18 10.47
N LYS A 119 -20.61 2.34 10.48
CA LYS A 119 -21.29 3.62 10.24
C LYS A 119 -21.88 3.74 8.85
N ILE A 120 -21.27 3.13 7.83
CA ILE A 120 -21.71 3.22 6.44
C ILE A 120 -22.46 1.98 5.95
N ALA A 121 -22.60 0.96 6.80
CA ALA A 121 -23.34 -0.26 6.47
C ALA A 121 -24.77 0.06 6.00
N GLY A 122 -25.16 -0.51 4.86
CA GLY A 122 -26.47 -0.31 4.23
C GLY A 122 -26.70 1.08 3.63
N LYS A 123 -25.69 1.96 3.59
CA LYS A 123 -25.81 3.30 3.00
C LYS A 123 -25.22 3.32 1.59
N HIS A 124 -26.00 3.82 0.64
CA HIS A 124 -25.64 3.78 -0.78
C HIS A 124 -25.71 5.14 -1.48
N ILE A 125 -26.34 6.16 -0.88
CA ILE A 125 -26.50 7.48 -1.49
C ILE A 125 -25.18 8.26 -1.33
N PRO A 126 -24.41 8.53 -2.40
CA PRO A 126 -23.03 9.02 -2.28
C PRO A 126 -22.91 10.40 -1.62
N ASP A 127 -23.82 11.31 -1.94
CA ASP A 127 -23.81 12.69 -1.42
C ASP A 127 -24.61 12.84 -0.12
N ALA A 128 -25.16 11.76 0.42
CA ALA A 128 -25.83 11.80 1.71
C ALA A 128 -24.84 12.19 2.81
N LYS A 129 -25.21 13.22 3.58
CA LYS A 129 -24.42 13.73 4.69
C LYS A 129 -24.51 12.78 5.89
N ILE A 130 -23.41 12.11 6.20
CA ILE A 130 -23.26 11.20 7.35
C ILE A 130 -22.59 11.95 8.50
N TYR A 131 -23.20 11.90 9.68
CA TYR A 131 -22.62 12.45 10.90
C TYR A 131 -21.47 11.61 11.43
N LEU A 132 -20.30 12.20 11.66
CA LEU A 132 -19.15 11.56 12.31
C LEU A 132 -19.39 11.47 13.83
N ASN A 133 -19.54 10.25 14.35
CA ASN A 133 -19.68 10.03 15.78
C ASN A 133 -18.31 9.91 16.45
N ARG A 134 -18.31 9.95 17.79
CA ARG A 134 -17.08 9.88 18.59
C ARG A 134 -16.24 8.63 18.30
N SER A 135 -16.86 7.47 18.05
CA SER A 135 -16.13 6.23 17.73
C SER A 135 -15.37 6.33 16.41
N VAL A 136 -16.02 6.83 15.35
CA VAL A 136 -15.37 7.03 14.04
C VAL A 136 -14.21 8.02 14.16
N ILE A 137 -14.42 9.15 14.85
CA ILE A 137 -13.36 10.16 15.04
C ILE A 137 -12.17 9.56 15.79
N ARG A 138 -12.42 8.94 16.94
CA ARG A 138 -11.38 8.34 17.79
C ARG A 138 -10.58 7.27 17.04
N ASP A 139 -11.26 6.37 16.34
CA ASP A 139 -10.59 5.25 15.69
C ASP A 139 -9.76 5.72 14.47
N LEU A 140 -10.27 6.68 13.70
CA LEU A 140 -9.51 7.31 12.61
C LEU A 140 -8.32 8.15 13.13
N GLU A 141 -8.49 8.86 14.24
CA GLU A 141 -7.41 9.59 14.89
C GLU A 141 -6.32 8.64 15.42
N TRP A 142 -6.72 7.50 16.00
CA TRP A 142 -5.81 6.45 16.43
C TRP A 142 -5.02 5.88 15.24
N LEU A 143 -5.69 5.61 14.11
CA LEU A 143 -5.05 5.20 12.86
C LEU A 143 -4.01 6.23 12.41
N ALA A 144 -4.38 7.51 12.30
CA ALA A 144 -3.49 8.57 11.85
C ALA A 144 -2.25 8.70 12.77
N THR A 145 -2.46 8.64 14.08
CA THR A 145 -1.37 8.66 15.06
C THR A 145 -0.40 7.50 14.83
N HIS A 146 -0.90 6.29 14.63
CA HIS A 146 -0.03 5.12 14.46
C HIS A 146 0.64 5.08 13.08
N VAL A 147 -0.03 5.52 12.02
CA VAL A 147 0.59 5.66 10.68
C VAL A 147 1.71 6.71 10.72
N ARG A 148 1.53 7.82 11.46
CA ARG A 148 2.57 8.84 11.60
C ARG A 148 3.82 8.33 12.33
N LEU A 149 3.64 7.48 13.33
CA LEU A 149 4.73 6.97 14.18
C LEU A 149 5.47 5.77 13.59
N ASN A 150 4.86 5.03 12.66
CA ASN A 150 5.43 3.81 12.10
C ASN A 150 5.84 4.01 10.64
N HIS A 151 7.12 3.76 10.32
CA HIS A 151 7.69 3.99 8.98
C HIS A 151 7.83 2.72 8.11
N GLY A 152 7.23 1.61 8.54
CA GLY A 152 7.25 0.34 7.83
C GLY A 152 7.20 -0.86 8.78
N LEU A 153 6.96 -2.05 8.23
CA LEU A 153 7.03 -3.29 8.98
C LEU A 153 8.11 -4.21 8.41
N HIS A 154 8.86 -4.82 9.32
CA HIS A 154 9.76 -5.92 9.01
C HIS A 154 8.94 -7.21 9.06
N TYR A 155 8.71 -7.82 7.90
CA TYR A 155 7.76 -8.92 7.76
C TYR A 155 8.36 -10.29 8.02
N PHE A 156 9.65 -10.48 7.75
CA PHE A 156 10.25 -11.81 7.75
C PHE A 156 11.59 -11.82 8.50
N ARG A 157 11.77 -12.83 9.36
CA ARG A 157 13.11 -13.30 9.71
C ARG A 157 13.56 -14.26 8.63
N ASP A 158 14.79 -14.12 8.17
CA ASP A 158 15.44 -15.17 7.41
C ASP A 158 15.53 -16.41 8.32
N VAL A 159 14.77 -17.45 7.98
CA VAL A 159 14.89 -18.76 8.61
C VAL A 159 15.49 -19.64 7.55
N LYS A 160 16.77 -19.99 7.71
CA LYS A 160 17.35 -21.10 6.96
C LYS A 160 16.57 -22.35 7.33
N TRP A 161 15.95 -22.97 6.33
CA TRP A 161 15.43 -24.31 6.46
C TRP A 161 16.65 -25.25 6.41
N ASP A 162 16.95 -25.88 7.55
CA ASP A 162 17.95 -26.97 7.65
C ASP A 162 17.46 -28.24 6.95
#